data_AF-A0A455AVC2-F1
#
_entry.id   AF-A0A455AVC2-F1
#
_cell.length_a   1.000
_cell.length_b   1.000
_cell.length_c   1.000
_cell.angle_alpha   90.00
_cell.angle_beta   90.00
_cell.angle_gamma   90.00
#
_symmetry.space_group_name_H-M   'P 1'
#
loop_
_entity.id
_entity.type
_entity.pdbx_description
1 polymer ?
#
loop_
_entity_poly.entity_id
_entity_poly.type
_entity_poly.pdbx_seq_one_letter_code
_entity_poly.pdbx_strand_id
1 'polypeptide(L)'
;MAQPGKVLKEQKYDRQLRLWGDHGQEALESAHVCLINATATGTEILKNLVLPGIGSFTIIDGNQVSGEDAGNNFFLQRSSIGKNRAQAAMEFLQELNNDVSGSFVEEVYHCGCNSAS
;
A
#
# COMPACT_ATOMS: atom_id res chain seq x y z
N MET A 1 10.16 -31.01 -8.22
CA MET A 1 10.19 -30.04 -9.34
C MET A 1 9.56 -28.75 -8.83
N ALA A 2 10.25 -27.61 -8.90
CA ALA A 2 9.68 -26.33 -8.46
C ALA A 2 8.52 -25.92 -9.40
N GLN A 3 7.42 -25.42 -8.84
CA GLN A 3 6.29 -24.93 -9.62
C GLN A 3 6.74 -23.68 -10.41
N PRO A 4 6.30 -23.49 -11.67
CA PRO A 4 6.76 -22.40 -12.53
C PRO A 4 6.54 -20.99 -11.92
N GLY A 5 5.48 -20.80 -11.13
CA GLY A 5 5.24 -19.54 -10.41
C GLY A 5 6.27 -19.24 -9.31
N LYS A 6 6.84 -20.29 -8.69
CA LYS A 6 7.87 -20.13 -7.64
C LYS A 6 9.18 -19.60 -8.22
N VAL A 7 9.59 -20.13 -9.39
CA VAL A 7 10.83 -19.72 -10.06
C VAL A 7 10.79 -18.26 -10.50
N LEU A 8 9.63 -17.77 -10.94
CA LEU A 8 9.45 -16.35 -11.31
C LEU A 8 9.59 -15.42 -10.10
N LYS A 9 9.04 -15.80 -8.94
CA LYS A 9 9.20 -15.04 -7.69
C LYS A 9 10.65 -15.03 -7.19
N GLU A 10 11.34 -16.15 -7.26
CA GLU A 10 12.76 -16.25 -6.88
C GLU A 10 13.64 -15.33 -7.76
N GLN A 11 13.37 -15.24 -9.07
CA GLN A 11 14.08 -14.31 -9.96
C GLN A 11 13.75 -12.84 -9.65
N LYS A 12 12.47 -12.53 -9.39
CA LYS A 12 12.00 -11.18 -9.07
C LYS A 12 12.60 -10.66 -7.75
N TYR A 13 12.69 -11.52 -6.74
CA TYR A 13 13.14 -11.17 -5.39
C TYR A 13 14.59 -11.58 -5.08
N ASP A 14 15.38 -12.07 -6.05
CA ASP A 14 16.76 -12.56 -5.83
C ASP A 14 17.61 -11.59 -4.99
N ARG A 15 17.56 -10.29 -5.29
CA ARG A 15 18.38 -9.29 -4.59
C ARG A 15 18.02 -9.14 -3.12
N GLN A 16 16.74 -9.17 -2.78
CA GLN A 16 16.26 -9.04 -1.39
C GLN A 16 16.33 -10.37 -0.64
N LEU A 17 16.17 -11.50 -1.33
CA LEU A 17 16.40 -12.84 -0.77
C LEU A 17 17.84 -13.01 -0.26
N ARG A 18 18.82 -12.35 -0.87
CA ARG A 18 20.22 -12.34 -0.36
C ARG A 18 20.39 -11.62 0.99
N LEU A 19 19.42 -10.81 1.41
CA LEU A 19 19.47 -10.06 2.67
C LEU A 19 18.76 -10.81 3.80
N TRP A 20 17.53 -11.29 3.55
CA TRP A 20 16.70 -11.92 4.59
C TRP A 20 16.31 -13.38 4.30
N GLY A 21 16.80 -13.96 3.21
CA GLY A 21 16.55 -15.35 2.85
C GLY A 21 15.08 -15.67 2.54
N ASP A 22 14.84 -16.95 2.23
CA ASP A 22 13.48 -17.43 1.91
C ASP A 22 12.52 -17.28 3.09
N HIS A 23 13.00 -17.51 4.32
CA HIS A 23 12.19 -17.39 5.54
C HIS A 23 11.69 -15.95 5.77
N GLY A 24 12.53 -14.94 5.50
CA GLY A 24 12.14 -13.54 5.60
C GLY A 24 11.10 -13.17 4.54
N GLN A 25 11.27 -13.70 3.32
CA GLN A 25 10.30 -13.48 2.25
C GLN A 25 8.95 -14.16 2.56
N GLU A 26 8.95 -15.38 3.09
CA GLU A 26 7.74 -16.09 3.48
C GLU A 26 6.99 -15.35 4.59
N ALA A 27 7.72 -14.84 5.60
CA ALA A 27 7.13 -14.01 6.65
C ALA A 27 6.52 -12.71 6.09
N LEU A 28 7.18 -12.08 5.12
CA LEU A 28 6.70 -10.87 4.46
C LEU A 28 5.45 -11.14 3.61
N GLU A 29 5.45 -12.21 2.81
CA GLU A 29 4.30 -12.64 1.99
C GLU A 29 3.10 -13.10 2.83
N SER A 30 3.32 -13.46 4.10
CA SER A 30 2.26 -13.83 5.04
C SER A 30 1.71 -12.66 5.85
N ALA A 31 2.34 -11.48 5.78
CA ALA A 31 1.98 -10.33 6.59
C ALA A 31 0.85 -9.50 5.96
N HIS A 32 0.03 -8.89 6.82
CA HIS A 32 -0.99 -7.91 6.46
C HIS A 32 -0.72 -6.60 7.21
N VAL A 33 -0.47 -5.50 6.50
CA VAL A 33 -0.28 -4.17 7.09
C VAL A 33 -1.50 -3.26 6.93
N CYS A 34 -1.76 -2.42 7.93
CA CYS A 34 -2.76 -1.36 7.85
C CYS A 34 -2.07 0.01 7.78
N LEU A 35 -2.39 0.81 6.76
CA LEU A 35 -1.94 2.19 6.63
C LEU A 35 -3.10 3.14 6.96
N ILE A 36 -2.85 4.09 7.85
CA ILE A 36 -3.79 5.16 8.18
C ILE A 36 -3.37 6.44 7.45
N ASN A 37 -4.30 7.04 6.71
CA ASN A 37 -4.14 8.21 5.86
C ASN A 37 -3.15 8.04 4.70
N ALA A 38 -3.67 8.10 3.46
CA ALA A 38 -2.92 7.98 2.22
C ALA A 38 -2.32 9.32 1.75
N THR A 39 -1.60 9.99 2.65
CA THR A 39 -0.75 11.14 2.30
C THR A 39 0.52 10.68 1.57
N ALA A 40 1.31 11.61 1.03
CA ALA A 40 2.57 11.29 0.37
C ALA A 40 3.50 10.43 1.24
N THR A 41 3.57 10.69 2.55
CA THR A 41 4.34 9.87 3.49
C THR A 41 3.82 8.43 3.54
N GLY A 42 2.50 8.27 3.68
CA GLY A 42 1.89 6.94 3.79
C GLY A 42 2.07 6.11 2.52
N THR A 43 1.88 6.73 1.36
CA THR A 43 2.03 6.04 0.07
C THR A 43 3.49 5.70 -0.23
N GLU A 44 4.46 6.53 0.14
CA GLU A 44 5.89 6.23 0.01
C GLU A 44 6.33 5.07 0.92
N ILE A 45 5.80 5.00 2.15
CA ILE A 45 6.00 3.85 3.03
C ILE A 45 5.40 2.60 2.39
N LEU A 46 4.15 2.66 1.91
CA LEU A 46 3.45 1.49 1.40
C LEU A 46 4.07 0.98 0.09
N LYS A 47 4.53 1.87 -0.79
CA LYS A 47 5.34 1.52 -1.97
C LYS A 47 6.53 0.64 -1.59
N ASN A 48 7.25 1.00 -0.53
CA ASN A 48 8.43 0.25 -0.06
C ASN A 48 8.07 -1.08 0.64
N LEU A 49 6.80 -1.36 0.92
CA LEU A 49 6.31 -2.66 1.38
C LEU A 49 5.70 -3.50 0.24
N VAL A 50 5.06 -2.85 -0.72
CA VAL A 50 4.47 -3.50 -1.90
C VAL A 50 5.54 -4.02 -2.86
N LEU A 51 6.58 -3.22 -3.15
CA LEU A 51 7.65 -3.62 -4.07
C LEU A 51 8.37 -4.91 -3.62
N PRO A 52 8.72 -5.09 -2.33
CA PRO A 52 9.30 -6.34 -1.84
C PRO A 52 8.30 -7.49 -1.67
N GLY A 53 7.01 -7.27 -1.89
CA GLY A 53 6.00 -8.33 -1.89
C GLY A 53 5.44 -8.67 -0.51
N ILE A 54 4.99 -7.66 0.26
CA ILE A 54 4.12 -7.91 1.41
C ILE A 54 2.86 -8.68 0.99
N GLY A 55 2.33 -9.57 1.84
CA GLY A 55 1.15 -10.36 1.50
C GLY A 55 -0.08 -9.51 1.15
N SER A 56 -0.44 -8.61 2.05
CA SER A 56 -1.58 -7.72 1.85
C SER A 56 -1.44 -6.40 2.58
N PHE A 57 -2.22 -5.41 2.13
CA PHE A 57 -2.37 -4.15 2.83
C PHE A 57 -3.81 -3.64 2.80
N THR A 58 -4.16 -2.84 3.81
CA THR A 58 -5.42 -2.09 3.86
C THR A 58 -5.12 -0.61 4.12
N ILE A 59 -5.62 0.26 3.25
CA ILE A 59 -5.55 1.71 3.44
C ILE A 59 -6.84 2.20 4.08
N ILE A 60 -6.75 2.93 5.17
CA ILE A 60 -7.91 3.57 5.81
C ILE A 60 -7.74 5.08 5.77
N ASP A 61 -8.57 5.73 4.96
CA ASP A 61 -8.60 7.18 4.81
C ASP A 61 -9.99 7.64 4.34
N GLY A 62 -10.70 8.33 5.22
CA GLY A 62 -12.01 8.91 4.92
C GLY A 62 -11.94 10.27 4.21
N ASN A 63 -10.75 10.82 3.96
CA ASN A 63 -10.61 12.12 3.31
C ASN A 63 -10.67 11.99 1.78
N GLN A 64 -11.08 13.07 1.13
CA GLN A 64 -10.99 13.19 -0.32
C GLN A 64 -9.61 13.68 -0.75
N VAL A 65 -9.24 13.39 -2.00
CA VAL A 65 -8.01 13.91 -2.63
C VAL A 65 -8.15 15.41 -2.87
N SER A 66 -7.24 16.21 -2.30
CA SER A 66 -7.12 17.64 -2.58
C SER A 66 -6.15 17.90 -3.74
N GLY A 67 -6.09 19.16 -4.20
CA GLY A 67 -5.09 19.58 -5.18
C GLY A 67 -3.65 19.52 -4.67
N GLU A 68 -3.44 19.72 -3.36
CA GLU A 68 -2.13 19.57 -2.73
C GLU A 68 -1.71 18.10 -2.69
N ASP A 69 -2.64 17.21 -2.32
CA ASP A 69 -2.38 15.76 -2.31
C ASP A 69 -1.98 15.26 -3.71
N ALA A 70 -2.71 15.66 -4.76
CA ALA A 70 -2.36 15.30 -6.14
C ALA A 70 -1.07 15.98 -6.63
N GLY A 71 -0.62 17.05 -5.98
CA GLY A 71 0.60 17.77 -6.31
C GLY A 71 1.86 17.21 -5.64
N ASN A 72 1.72 16.52 -4.50
CA ASN A 72 2.84 16.01 -3.71
C ASN A 72 2.88 14.48 -3.58
N ASN A 73 1.87 13.76 -4.06
CA ASN A 73 1.78 12.29 -3.96
C ASN A 73 1.84 11.65 -5.34
N PHE A 74 2.86 10.84 -5.61
CA PHE A 74 3.04 10.14 -6.89
C PHE A 74 1.88 9.17 -7.20
N PHE A 75 1.22 8.66 -6.16
CA PHE A 75 0.12 7.69 -6.26
C PHE A 75 -1.26 8.35 -6.32
N LEU A 76 -1.32 9.66 -6.61
CA LEU A 76 -2.57 10.39 -6.83
C LEU A 76 -2.45 11.22 -8.10
N GLN A 77 -3.40 11.05 -9.02
CA GLN A 77 -3.46 11.84 -10.24
C GLN A 77 -4.40 13.04 -10.07
N ARG A 78 -4.25 14.04 -10.95
CA ARG A 78 -5.14 15.20 -11.00
C ARG A 78 -6.61 14.81 -11.23
N SER A 79 -6.86 13.70 -11.93
CA SER A 79 -8.19 13.11 -12.15
C SER A 79 -8.81 12.48 -10.89
N SER A 80 -8.01 12.28 -9.84
CA SER A 80 -8.46 11.74 -8.56
C SER A 80 -8.96 12.81 -7.60
N ILE A 81 -8.75 14.10 -7.89
CA ILE A 81 -9.21 15.22 -7.05
C ILE A 81 -10.73 15.11 -6.81
N GLY A 82 -11.14 15.12 -5.54
CA GLY A 82 -12.52 14.93 -5.10
C GLY A 82 -12.97 13.47 -4.91
N LYS A 83 -12.18 12.48 -5.34
CA LYS A 83 -12.42 11.07 -5.02
C LYS A 83 -11.90 10.71 -3.62
N ASN A 84 -12.34 9.58 -3.07
CA ASN A 84 -11.77 9.06 -1.83
C ASN A 84 -10.25 8.79 -1.99
N ARG A 85 -9.46 9.22 -1.02
CA ARG A 85 -8.00 9.14 -1.07
C ARG A 85 -7.47 7.72 -0.87
N ALA A 86 -8.10 6.92 -0.01
CA ALA A 86 -7.72 5.53 0.19
C ALA A 86 -7.94 4.72 -1.09
N GLN A 87 -9.12 4.87 -1.71
CA GLN A 87 -9.44 4.21 -2.98
C GLN A 87 -8.43 4.60 -4.06
N ALA A 88 -8.27 5.91 -4.31
CA ALA A 88 -7.42 6.40 -5.38
C ALA A 88 -5.95 5.96 -5.21
N ALA A 89 -5.41 6.01 -3.98
CA ALA A 89 -4.05 5.58 -3.73
C ALA A 89 -3.87 4.05 -3.86
N MET A 90 -4.85 3.27 -3.39
CA MET A 90 -4.82 1.80 -3.47
C MET A 90 -4.73 1.33 -4.92
N GLU A 91 -5.51 1.93 -5.83
CA GLU A 91 -5.52 1.60 -7.26
C GLU A 91 -4.10 1.67 -7.88
N PHE A 92 -3.38 2.79 -7.67
CA PHE A 92 -2.02 2.94 -8.21
C PHE A 92 -0.96 2.11 -7.46
N LEU A 93 -1.11 1.91 -6.15
CA LEU A 93 -0.18 1.08 -5.37
C LEU A 93 -0.30 -0.41 -5.76
N GLN A 94 -1.50 -0.87 -6.12
CA GLN A 94 -1.74 -2.23 -6.56
C GLN A 94 -1.02 -2.57 -7.88
N GLU A 95 -0.83 -1.60 -8.77
CA GLU A 95 -0.11 -1.76 -10.04
C GLU A 95 1.38 -2.10 -9.85
N LEU A 96 1.97 -1.75 -8.70
CA LEU A 96 3.39 -2.00 -8.43
C LEU A 96 3.72 -3.49 -8.32
N ASN A 97 2.78 -4.29 -7.83
CA ASN A 97 3.02 -5.70 -7.58
C ASN A 97 1.73 -6.54 -7.54
N ASN A 98 1.48 -7.31 -8.59
CA ASN A 98 0.33 -8.22 -8.69
C ASN A 98 0.36 -9.41 -7.71
N ASP A 99 1.49 -9.64 -7.02
CA ASP A 99 1.58 -10.68 -5.97
C ASP A 99 1.03 -10.19 -4.62
N VAL A 100 0.71 -8.90 -4.49
CA VAL A 100 0.25 -8.25 -3.25
C VAL A 100 -1.24 -7.98 -3.35
N SER A 101 -1.98 -8.20 -2.25
CA SER A 101 -3.42 -7.88 -2.20
C SER A 101 -3.70 -6.55 -1.50
N GLY A 102 -4.16 -5.56 -2.26
CA GLY A 102 -4.59 -4.25 -1.77
C GLY A 102 -6.10 -4.19 -1.47
N SER A 103 -6.44 -3.47 -0.40
CA SER A 103 -7.82 -3.16 -0.01
C SER A 103 -7.89 -1.76 0.61
N PHE A 104 -9.10 -1.18 0.71
CA PHE A 104 -9.29 0.13 1.32
C PHE A 104 -10.60 0.21 2.11
N VAL A 105 -10.65 1.16 3.05
CA VAL A 105 -11.82 1.52 3.84
C VAL A 105 -11.96 3.04 3.85
N GLU A 106 -13.15 3.52 3.48
CA GLU A 106 -13.46 4.95 3.38
C GLU A 106 -14.03 5.53 4.69
N GLU A 107 -13.38 5.26 5.81
CA GLU A 107 -13.84 5.69 7.13
C GLU A 107 -13.06 6.89 7.68
N VAL A 108 -13.79 7.88 8.20
CA VAL A 108 -13.21 9.02 8.90
C VAL A 108 -13.03 8.65 10.37
N TYR A 109 -11.78 8.69 10.85
CA TYR A 109 -11.51 8.60 12.28
C TYR A 109 -11.99 9.87 12.99
N HIS A 110 -13.15 9.81 13.64
CA HIS A 110 -13.45 10.75 14.71
C HIS A 110 -12.56 10.39 15.90
N CYS A 111 -11.42 11.07 15.99
CA CYS A 111 -10.78 11.29 17.29
C CYS A 111 -11.84 11.97 18.17
N GLY A 112 -12.40 11.23 19.12
CA GLY A 112 -13.42 11.70 20.04
C GLY A 112 -12.89 12.78 20.99
N CYS A 113 -12.57 13.95 20.46
CA CYS A 113 -12.55 15.18 21.21
C CYS A 113 -13.94 15.79 21.05
N ASN A 114 -14.89 15.38 21.90
CA ASN A 114 -16.01 16.25 22.24
C ASN A 114 -15.39 17.52 22.86
N SER A 115 -15.12 18.55 22.05
CA SER A 115 -15.11 19.91 22.57
C SER A 115 -16.55 20.19 22.99
N ALA A 116 -16.84 19.90 24.26
CA ALA A 116 -17.99 20.46 24.93
C ALA A 116 -17.93 21.98 24.75
N SER A 117 -18.99 22.51 24.14
CA SER A 117 -19.59 23.85 24.34
C SER A 117 -18.68 24.96 24.86
#